data_AF-A0A368FH52-F1
#
_entry.id   AF-A0A368FH52-F1
#
_cell.length_a   1.000
_cell.length_b   1.000
_cell.length_c   1.000
_cell.angle_alpha   90.00
_cell.angle_beta   90.00
_cell.angle_gamma   90.00
#
_symmetry.space_group_name_H-M   'P 1'
#
loop_
_entity.id
_entity.type
_entity.pdbx_description
1 polymer ?
#
loop_
_entity_poly.entity_id
_entity_poly.type
_entity_poly.pdbx_seq_one_letter_code
_entity_poly.pdbx_strand_id
1 'polypeptide(L)' 'MTTIDPSTGTKNPAIEPLKTLREFRLAPEGPMRDDCKDNPIFGVDAGLIRPGHIHVGQTVYVRYKSEYLKQTPFYTS' A
#
# COMPACT_ATOMS: atom_id res chain seq x y z
N MET A 1 10.60 9.06 -1.56
CA MET A 1 9.85 9.95 -2.49
C MET A 1 9.71 9.24 -3.82
N THR A 2 8.51 9.18 -4.39
CA THR A 2 8.22 8.47 -5.64
C THR A 2 8.45 9.30 -6.91
N THR A 3 8.63 10.62 -6.78
CA THR A 3 8.69 11.57 -7.90
C THR A 3 10.11 11.87 -8.38
N ILE A 4 11.12 11.21 -7.81
CA ILE A 4 12.52 11.32 -8.26
C ILE A 4 12.81 10.15 -9.18
N ASP A 5 13.35 10.45 -10.36
CA ASP A 5 13.92 9.43 -11.24
C ASP A 5 15.20 8.85 -10.60
N PRO A 6 15.28 7.53 -10.38
CA PRO A 6 16.42 6.92 -9.70
C PRO A 6 17.71 6.91 -10.53
N SER A 7 17.62 7.02 -11.86
CA SER A 7 18.77 7.03 -12.77
C SER A 7 19.40 8.42 -12.90
N THR A 8 18.58 9.48 -12.84
CA THR A 8 19.04 10.86 -13.03
C THR A 8 19.07 11.69 -11.76
N GLY A 9 18.42 11.22 -10.67
CA GLY A 9 18.25 11.98 -9.43
C GLY A 9 17.36 13.21 -9.57
N THR A 10 16.71 13.41 -10.72
CA THR A 10 15.91 14.59 -11.00
C THR A 10 14.47 14.38 -10.56
N LYS A 11 13.90 15.38 -9.88
CA LYS A 11 12.49 15.38 -9.48
C LYS A 11 11.62 15.75 -10.69
N ASN A 12 10.57 14.98 -10.94
CA ASN A 12 9.62 15.26 -12.00
C ASN A 12 8.84 16.57 -11.70
N PRO A 13 8.90 17.60 -12.59
CA PRO A 13 8.23 18.88 -12.37
C PRO A 13 6.70 18.77 -12.43
N ALA A 14 6.16 17.77 -13.12
CA ALA A 14 4.73 17.47 -13.15
C ALA A 14 4.25 16.71 -11.89
N ILE A 15 5.16 16.41 -10.95
CA ILE A 15 4.87 15.72 -9.68
C ILE A 15 4.39 14.26 -9.91
N GLU A 16 4.60 13.71 -11.10
CA GLU A 16 4.32 12.30 -11.36
C GLU A 16 5.33 11.38 -10.67
N PRO A 17 4.91 10.20 -10.21
CA PRO A 17 3.57 9.59 -10.35
C PRO A 17 2.58 9.98 -9.23
N LEU A 18 2.94 10.89 -8.33
CA LEU A 18 2.15 11.19 -7.12
C LEU A 18 0.77 11.78 -7.45
N LYS A 19 0.69 12.62 -8.50
CA LYS A 19 -0.59 13.16 -8.97
C LYS A 19 -1.52 12.03 -9.42
N THR A 20 -1.06 11.17 -10.32
CA THR A 20 -1.83 10.01 -10.79
C THR A 20 -2.27 9.10 -9.64
N LEU A 21 -1.38 8.83 -8.68
CA LEU A 21 -1.74 8.00 -7.51
C LEU A 21 -2.90 8.60 -6.69
N ARG A 22 -2.98 9.92 -6.54
CA ARG A 22 -4.08 10.57 -5.82
C ARG A 22 -5.44 10.44 -6.52
N GLU A 23 -5.47 10.16 -7.82
CA GLU A 23 -6.73 10.05 -8.55
C GLU A 23 -7.49 8.75 -8.20
N PHE A 24 -6.78 7.66 -7.85
CA PHE A 24 -7.40 6.35 -7.66
C PHE A 24 -6.92 5.55 -6.44
N ARG A 25 -5.97 6.06 -5.65
CA ARG A 25 -5.41 5.36 -4.46
C ARG A 25 -5.65 6.10 -3.15
N LEU A 26 -6.56 7.06 -3.11
CA LEU A 26 -6.96 7.66 -1.84
C LEU A 26 -7.75 6.65 -1.01
N ALA A 27 -7.63 6.77 0.32
CA ALA A 27 -8.42 5.97 1.23
C ALA A 27 -9.92 6.27 1.01
N PRO A 28 -10.79 5.24 1.03
CA PRO A 28 -12.23 5.45 1.04
C PRO A 28 -12.64 6.16 2.34
N GLU A 29 -13.77 6.86 2.30
CA GLU A 29 -14.32 7.56 3.46
C GLU A 29 -14.41 6.64 4.70
N GLY A 30 -14.04 7.18 5.86
CA GLY A 30 -13.95 6.47 7.12
C GLY A 30 -12.60 6.63 7.83
N PRO A 31 -12.32 5.83 8.88
CA PRO A 31 -11.17 6.04 9.76
C PRO A 31 -9.82 6.08 9.02
N MET A 32 -9.66 5.27 7.97
CA MET A 32 -8.43 5.25 7.18
C MET A 32 -8.22 6.54 6.37
N ARG A 33 -9.30 7.24 5.98
CA ARG A 33 -9.22 8.55 5.32
C ARG A 33 -8.84 9.65 6.28
N ASP A 34 -9.26 9.59 7.54
CA ASP A 34 -8.86 10.56 8.56
C ASP A 34 -7.35 10.52 8.83
N ASP A 35 -6.78 9.31 8.81
CA ASP A 35 -5.35 9.06 9.00
C ASP A 35 -4.53 9.39 7.75
N CYS A 36 -4.91 8.86 6.58
CA CYS A 36 -4.14 9.00 5.35
C CYS A 36 -4.38 10.34 4.62
N LYS A 37 -5.55 10.96 4.79
CA LYS A 37 -5.98 12.19 4.12
C LYS A 37 -5.80 12.09 2.60
N ASP A 38 -5.06 13.02 2.01
CA ASP A 38 -4.77 13.07 0.57
C ASP A 38 -3.46 12.35 0.19
N ASN A 39 -2.92 11.55 1.10
CA ASN A 39 -1.79 10.67 0.80
C ASN A 39 -2.31 9.36 0.20
N PRO A 40 -1.93 9.04 -1.04
CA PRO A 40 -2.38 7.82 -1.68
C PRO A 40 -1.72 6.59 -1.04
N ILE A 41 -2.51 5.53 -0.88
CA ILE A 41 -2.05 4.25 -0.32
C ILE A 41 -1.33 3.45 -1.42
N PHE A 42 -0.02 3.27 -1.30
CA PHE A 42 0.79 2.53 -2.26
C PHE A 42 1.88 1.69 -1.56
N GLY A 43 1.49 0.51 -1.10
CA GLY A 43 2.35 -0.43 -0.37
C GLY A 43 1.65 -1.00 0.86
N VAL A 44 2.39 -1.82 1.61
CA VAL A 44 1.97 -2.32 2.93
C VAL A 44 3.18 -2.30 3.86
N ASP A 45 2.98 -1.84 5.09
CA ASP A 45 3.99 -1.97 6.14
C ASP A 45 3.84 -3.35 6.79
N ALA A 46 4.91 -4.15 6.73
CA ALA A 46 4.94 -5.49 7.29
C ALA A 46 6.05 -5.60 8.35
N GLY A 47 5.73 -6.26 9.47
CA GLY A 47 6.68 -6.59 10.52
C GLY A 47 7.16 -8.05 10.44
N LEU A 48 8.38 -8.30 10.91
CA LEU A 48 8.94 -9.65 10.97
C LEU A 48 8.36 -10.42 12.18
N ILE A 49 7.69 -11.55 11.93
CA ILE A 49 7.19 -12.45 13.00
C ILE A 49 8.21 -13.56 13.30
N ARG A 50 8.83 -14.12 12.26
CA ARG A 50 9.86 -15.17 12.35
C ARG A 50 10.97 -14.90 11.33
N PRO A 51 12.25 -14.95 11.72
CA PRO A 51 13.36 -14.79 10.80
C PRO A 51 13.48 -16.01 9.86
N GLY A 52 14.06 -15.79 8.68
CA GLY A 52 14.30 -16.85 7.69
C GLY A 52 14.84 -16.30 6.38
N HIS A 53 15.23 -17.21 5.48
CA HIS A 53 15.70 -16.86 4.13
C HIS A 53 14.57 -16.98 3.11
N ILE A 54 14.42 -15.96 2.27
CA ILE A 54 13.47 -15.93 1.16
C ILE A 54 14.20 -15.73 -0.17
N HIS A 55 13.61 -16.24 -1.24
CA HIS A 55 14.18 -16.18 -2.59
C HIS A 55 13.12 -15.78 -3.62
N VAL A 56 13.57 -15.14 -4.70
CA VAL A 56 12.71 -14.83 -5.85
C VAL A 56 12.12 -16.12 -6.41
N GLY A 57 10.80 -16.13 -6.65
CA GLY A 57 10.06 -17.28 -7.17
C GLY A 57 9.48 -18.22 -6.10
N GLN A 58 9.75 -17.99 -4.82
CA GLN A 58 9.10 -18.76 -3.75
C GLN A 58 7.59 -18.44 -3.64
N THR A 59 6.80 -19.47 -3.34
CA THR A 59 5.36 -19.33 -3.10
C THR A 59 5.09 -18.51 -1.84
N VAL A 60 4.22 -17.50 -1.97
CA VAL A 60 3.77 -16.67 -0.86
C VAL A 60 2.39 -17.13 -0.42
N TYR A 61 2.25 -17.42 0.87
CA TYR A 61 0.96 -17.73 1.48
C TYR A 61 0.46 -16.53 2.28
N VAL A 62 -0.79 -16.14 2.04
CA VAL A 62 -1.43 -15.01 2.72
C VAL A 62 -2.60 -15.53 3.55
N ARG A 63 -2.70 -15.06 4.79
CA ARG A 63 -3.83 -15.34 5.67
C ARG A 63 -4.41 -14.03 6.18
N TYR A 64 -5.72 -13.86 6.02
CA TYR A 64 -6.44 -12.76 6.65
C TYR A 64 -6.47 -12.95 8.17
N LYS A 65 -6.30 -11.86 8.93
CA LYS A 65 -6.48 -11.90 10.38
C LYS A 65 -7.92 -12.26 10.70
N SER A 66 -8.13 -13.45 11.24
CA SER A 66 -9.46 -13.99 11.53
C SER A 66 -10.18 -13.22 12.65
N GLU A 67 -9.44 -12.56 13.55
CA GLU A 67 -10.00 -11.77 14.67
C GLU A 67 -10.46 -10.34 14.30
N TYR A 68 -10.16 -9.87 13.08
CA TYR A 68 -10.51 -8.52 12.61
C TYR A 68 -11.33 -8.50 11.31
N LEU A 69 -11.93 -9.64 10.93
CA LEU A 69 -12.89 -9.69 9.83
C LEU A 69 -14.16 -8.93 10.23
N LYS A 70 -14.19 -7.62 9.94
CA LYS A 70 -15.44 -6.86 9.95
C LYS A 70 -16.30 -7.38 8.81
N GLN A 71 -17.60 -7.59 9.05
CA GLN A 71 -18.55 -7.82 7.96
C GLN A 71 -18.44 -6.65 6.98
N THR A 72 -18.04 -6.96 5.76
CA THR A 72 -17.96 -6.01 4.65
C THR A 72 -18.53 -6.70 3.43
N PRO A 73 -19.11 -5.96 2.47
CA PRO A 73 -19.73 -6.54 1.27
C PRO A 73 -18.76 -7.34 0.36
N PHE A 74 -17.46 -7.34 0.67
CA PHE A 74 -16.42 -8.07 -0.08
C PHE A 74 -16.01 -9.40 0.56
N TYR A 75 -16.39 -9.65 1.82
CA TYR A 75 -16.06 -10.86 2.54
C TYR A 75 -17.33 -11.35 3.25
N THR A 76 -18.11 -12.17 2.56
CA THR A 76 -19.25 -12.91 3.13
C THR A 76 -18.80 -14.34 3.43
N SER A 77 -19.13 -14.81 4.64
CA SER A 77 -18.98 -16.20 5.08
C SER A 77 -19.73 -17.18 4.18
#